data_AF-A0A2N2LDD6-F1
#
_entry.id   AF-A0A2N2LDD6-F1
#
_cell.length_a   1.000
_cell.length_b   1.000
_cell.length_c   1.000
_cell.angle_alpha   90.00
_cell.angle_beta   90.00
_cell.angle_gamma   90.00
#
_symmetry.space_group_name_H-M   'P 1'
#
loop_
_entity.id
_entity.type
_entity.pdbx_description
1 polymer ?
#
loop_
_entity_poly.entity_id
_entity_poly.type
_entity_poly.pdbx_seq_one_letter_code
_entity_poly.pdbx_strand_id
1 'polypeptide(L)' 'MAKKVIANIKLQIKAGKATPSPPIGPALGQHGVNIMEFCKAYNALTQNQEGMIIPVVITVYADRSFTFITKT' A
#
# COMPACT_ATOMS: atom_id res chain seq x y z
N MET A 1 21.36 5.82 7.67
CA MET A 1 20.82 7.07 7.12
C MET A 1 19.34 6.87 6.84
N ALA A 2 18.47 7.79 7.22
CA ALA A 2 17.04 7.68 6.93
C ALA A 2 16.80 7.87 5.42
N LYS A 3 16.01 6.98 4.80
CA LYS A 3 15.64 7.12 3.39
C LYS A 3 14.79 8.38 3.19
N LYS A 4 15.08 9.18 2.15
CA LYS A 4 14.32 10.39 1.83
C LYS A 4 12.91 10.00 1.38
N VAL A 5 11.90 10.47 2.09
CA VAL A 5 10.48 10.30 1.73
C VAL A 5 10.12 11.25 0.59
N ILE A 6 9.40 10.77 -0.41
CA ILE A 6 8.92 11.56 -1.55
C ILE A 6 7.40 11.66 -1.62
N ALA A 7 6.67 10.71 -1.05
CA ALA A 7 5.20 10.73 -1.02
C ALA A 7 4.65 9.95 0.17
N ASN A 8 3.46 10.36 0.62
CA ASN A 8 2.64 9.60 1.56
C ASN A 8 1.24 9.42 0.95
N ILE A 9 0.82 8.17 0.79
CA ILE A 9 -0.43 7.80 0.13
C ILE A 9 -1.33 7.17 1.18
N LYS A 10 -2.59 7.59 1.23
CA LYS A 10 -3.59 7.03 2.14
C LYS A 10 -4.68 6.36 1.32
N LEU A 11 -4.94 5.09 1.58
CA LEU A 11 -5.98 4.32 0.91
C LEU A 11 -6.86 3.62 1.95
N GLN A 12 -8.08 3.30 1.55
CA GLN A 12 -8.97 2.42 2.29
C GLN A 12 -9.21 1.19 1.42
N ILE A 13 -8.81 0.02 1.91
CA ILE A 13 -8.83 -1.20 1.11
C ILE A 13 -9.51 -2.30 1.92
N LYS A 14 -10.35 -3.09 1.26
CA LYS A 14 -10.93 -4.29 1.89
C LYS A 14 -9.81 -5.27 2.24
N ALA A 15 -9.84 -5.79 3.47
CA ALA A 15 -8.92 -6.81 3.94
C ALA A 15 -8.84 -8.00 2.96
N GLY A 16 -7.62 -8.46 2.67
CA GLY A 16 -7.37 -9.58 1.75
C GLY A 16 -7.68 -9.32 0.27
N LYS A 17 -8.12 -8.10 -0.11
CA LYS A 17 -8.65 -7.80 -1.46
C LYS A 17 -7.99 -6.62 -2.16
N ALA A 18 -6.74 -6.32 -1.88
CA ALA A 18 -5.93 -5.39 -2.69
C ALA A 18 -5.64 -5.97 -4.08
N THR A 19 -5.91 -5.19 -5.12
CA THR A 19 -5.64 -5.52 -6.53
C THR A 19 -4.97 -4.32 -7.23
N PRO A 20 -4.24 -4.51 -8.34
CA PRO A 20 -3.61 -3.40 -9.08
C PRO A 20 -4.59 -2.48 -9.82
N SER A 21 -5.90 -2.62 -9.59
CA SER A 21 -6.94 -1.78 -10.17
C SER A 21 -7.01 -0.41 -9.48
N PRO A 22 -7.67 0.60 -10.08
CA PRO A 22 -7.99 1.85 -9.40
C PRO A 22 -8.71 1.60 -8.07
N PRO A 23 -8.36 2.31 -6.98
CA PRO A 23 -7.43 3.44 -6.93
C PRO A 23 -5.95 3.06 -6.72
N ILE A 24 -5.63 1.81 -6.39
CA ILE A 24 -4.29 1.36 -5.98
C ILE A 24 -3.28 1.50 -7.12
N GLY A 25 -3.65 1.04 -8.33
CA GLY A 25 -2.77 1.06 -9.50
C GLY A 25 -2.23 2.46 -9.83
N PRO A 26 -3.12 3.45 -10.10
CA PRO A 26 -2.69 4.82 -10.36
C PRO A 26 -1.95 5.46 -9.17
N ALA A 27 -2.43 5.25 -7.93
CA ALA A 27 -1.87 5.89 -6.75
C ALA A 27 -0.40 5.50 -6.49
N LEU A 28 -0.05 4.23 -6.67
CA LEU A 28 1.30 3.72 -6.48
C LEU A 28 2.15 3.82 -7.77
N GLY A 29 1.54 3.57 -8.92
CA GLY A 29 2.22 3.56 -10.22
C GLY A 29 2.82 4.91 -10.60
N GLN A 30 2.14 6.03 -10.28
CA GLN A 30 2.67 7.37 -10.53
C GLN A 30 3.99 7.67 -9.77
N HIS A 31 4.30 6.90 -8.72
CA HIS A 31 5.54 7.02 -7.95
C HIS A 31 6.54 5.90 -8.23
N GLY A 32 6.28 5.06 -9.24
CA GLY A 32 7.17 3.95 -9.62
C GLY A 32 7.27 2.83 -8.58
N VAL A 33 6.27 2.69 -7.72
CA VAL A 33 6.20 1.66 -6.68
C VAL A 33 5.75 0.32 -7.26
N ASN A 34 6.29 -0.78 -6.74
CA ASN A 34 5.87 -2.12 -7.13
C ASN A 34 4.46 -2.47 -6.60
N ILE A 35 3.45 -2.30 -7.46
CA ILE A 35 2.03 -2.48 -7.11
C ILE A 35 1.72 -3.91 -6.70
N MET A 36 2.25 -4.90 -7.42
CA MET A 36 1.95 -6.32 -7.14
C MET A 36 2.52 -6.77 -5.79
N GLU A 37 3.71 -6.28 -5.44
CA GLU A 37 4.33 -6.53 -4.15
C GLU A 37 3.51 -5.94 -3.00
N PHE A 38 3.05 -4.70 -3.15
CA PHE A 38 2.13 -4.08 -2.20
C PHE A 38 0.85 -4.92 -2.02
N CYS A 39 0.18 -5.30 -3.11
CA CYS A 39 -1.07 -6.07 -3.04
C CYS A 39 -0.86 -7.41 -2.31
N LYS A 40 0.22 -8.15 -2.63
CA LYS A 40 0.54 -9.42 -1.96
C LYS A 40 0.80 -9.23 -0.47
N ALA A 41 1.66 -8.27 -0.10
CA ALA A 41 2.00 -8.00 1.29
C ALA A 41 0.78 -7.54 2.10
N TYR A 42 -0.02 -6.62 1.55
CA TYR A 42 -1.23 -6.13 2.19
C TYR A 42 -2.25 -7.26 2.42
N ASN A 43 -2.50 -8.09 1.40
CA ASN A 43 -3.46 -9.19 1.52
C ASN A 43 -3.02 -10.22 2.55
N ALA A 44 -1.74 -10.56 2.59
CA ALA A 44 -1.19 -11.47 3.60
C ALA A 44 -1.31 -10.91 5.02
N LEU A 45 -1.05 -9.62 5.23
CA LEU A 45 -1.17 -8.98 6.54
C LEU A 45 -2.63 -8.83 7.01
N THR A 46 -3.57 -8.69 6.09
CA THR A 46 -4.97 -8.41 6.40
C THR A 46 -5.90 -9.62 6.27
N GLN A 47 -5.39 -10.80 5.90
CA GLN A 47 -6.18 -12.02 5.70
C GLN A 47 -7.06 -12.40 6.91
N ASN A 48 -6.60 -12.13 8.14
CA ASN A 48 -7.35 -12.46 9.36
C ASN A 48 -8.44 -11.44 9.73
N GLN A 49 -8.62 -10.39 8.91
CA GLN A 49 -9.55 -9.30 9.13
C GLN A 49 -10.55 -9.18 7.98
N GLU A 50 -10.80 -10.29 7.29
CA GLU A 50 -11.74 -10.35 6.17
C GLU A 50 -13.10 -9.74 6.52
N GLY A 51 -13.67 -9.02 5.56
CA GLY A 51 -14.92 -8.28 5.74
C GLY A 51 -14.75 -6.84 6.21
N MET A 52 -13.57 -6.44 6.69
CA MET A 52 -13.30 -5.05 7.11
C MET A 52 -12.66 -4.21 6.01
N ILE A 53 -12.91 -2.90 6.06
CA ILE A 53 -12.16 -1.90 5.29
C ILE A 53 -11.05 -1.38 6.20
N ILE A 54 -9.80 -1.59 5.81
CA ILE A 54 -8.64 -1.21 6.61
C ILE A 54 -7.97 0.00 5.93
N PRO A 55 -7.88 1.14 6.63
CA PRO A 55 -7.06 2.25 6.19
C PRO A 55 -5.58 1.86 6.18
N VAL A 56 -4.86 2.25 5.13
CA VAL A 56 -3.42 2.01 4.99
C VAL A 56 -2.72 3.30 4.62
N VAL A 57 -1.55 3.51 5.21
CA VAL A 57 -0.64 4.62 4.85
C VAL A 57 0.60 4.02 4.22
N ILE A 58 0.85 4.34 2.96
CA ILE A 58 2.06 3.96 2.23
C ILE A 58 3.01 5.15 2.20
N THR A 59 4.24 4.94 2.66
CA THR A 59 5.33 5.90 2.54
C THR A 59 6.23 5.47 1.39
N VAL A 60 6.42 6.36 0.42
CA VAL A 60 7.28 6.12 -0.74
C VAL A 60 8.59 6.86 -0.56
N TYR A 61 9.70 6.19 -0.85
CA TYR A 61 11.05 6.72 -0.72
C TYR A 61 11.64 7.07 -2.11
N ALA A 62 12.64 7.94 -2.12
CA ALA A 62 13.30 8.43 -3.34
C ALA A 62 13.98 7.31 -4.15
N ASP A 63 14.34 6.19 -3.51
CA ASP A 63 14.88 4.99 -4.14
C ASP A 63 13.80 4.07 -4.74
N ARG A 64 12.54 4.54 -4.82
CA ARG A 64 11.35 3.80 -5.27
C ARG A 64 10.95 2.63 -4.37
N SER A 65 11.65 2.44 -3.24
CA SER A 65 11.17 1.54 -2.20
C SER A 65 9.97 2.15 -1.48
N PHE A 66 9.20 1.31 -0.80
CA PHE A 66 8.04 1.73 -0.03
C PHE A 66 7.94 0.94 1.27
N THR A 67 7.29 1.54 2.26
CA THR A 67 6.79 0.86 3.45
C THR A 67 5.32 1.21 3.61
N PHE A 68 4.57 0.40 4.34
CA PHE A 68 3.20 0.75 4.68
C PHE A 68 2.83 0.30 6.08
N ILE A 69 1.84 0.98 6.65
CA ILE A 69 1.22 0.63 7.93
C ILE A 69 -0.29 0.52 7.75
N THR A 70 -0.88 -0.57 8.22
CA THR A 70 -2.33 -0.70 8.35
C THR A 70 -2.77 -0.02 9.64
N LYS A 71 -3.89 0.69 9.61
CA LYS A 71 -4.53 1.26 10.79
C LYS A 71 -5.80 0.46 11.06
N THR A 72 -5.82 -0.25 12.17
CA THR A 72 -6.96 -1.03 12.67
C THR A 72 -7.53 -0.35 13.90
#